data_AF-A0A919ZVR8-F1
#
_entry.id   AF-A0A919ZVR8-F1
#
_cell.length_a   1.000
_cell.length_b   1.000
_cell.length_c   1.000
_cell.angle_alpha   90.00
_cell.angle_beta   90.00
_cell.angle_gamma   90.00
#
_symmetry.space_group_name_H-M   'P 1'
#
loop_
_entity.id
_entity.type
_entity.pdbx_description
1 polymer ?
#
loop_
_entity_poly.entity_id
_entity_poly.type
_entity_poly.pdbx_seq_one_letter_code
_entity_poly.pdbx_strand_id
1 'polypeptide(L)'
;MAWNIRQNRLCCVAKEVEIEENVWIGERSIVLKGSKIGKNSIIGAGSVVAGDIPENCIFAGNPAKFVKKLDKNDFKTKKAYLRNHQPTWKI
;
A
#
# COMPACT_ATOMS: atom_id res chain seq x y z
N MET A 1 29.79 -38.74 -1.09
CA MET A 1 28.71 -37.93 -1.69
C MET A 1 28.60 -36.64 -0.91
N ALA A 2 29.37 -35.61 -1.28
CA ALA A 2 29.35 -34.32 -0.61
C ALA A 2 28.21 -33.48 -1.20
N TRP A 3 27.22 -33.16 -0.37
CA TRP A 3 26.16 -32.23 -0.72
C TRP A 3 26.77 -30.83 -0.85
N ASN A 4 26.80 -30.30 -2.06
CA ASN A 4 27.31 -28.97 -2.36
C ASN A 4 26.29 -27.92 -1.87
N ILE A 5 26.36 -27.60 -0.57
CA ILE A 5 25.61 -26.48 0.01
C ILE A 5 26.28 -25.21 -0.51
N ARG A 6 25.83 -24.75 -1.68
CA ARG A 6 26.22 -23.44 -2.20
C ARG A 6 25.81 -22.40 -1.16
N GLN A 7 26.84 -21.73 -0.66
CA GLN A 7 26.83 -20.55 0.17
C GLN A 7 25.98 -19.43 -0.43
N ASN A 8 24.65 -19.49 -0.36
CA ASN A 8 23.80 -18.32 -0.54
C ASN A 8 23.34 -17.81 0.82
N ARG A 9 24.32 -17.37 1.63
CA ARG A 9 24.11 -16.64 2.88
C ARG A 9 23.74 -15.18 2.58
N LEU A 10 22.60 -14.96 1.93
CA LEU A 10 21.94 -13.65 1.88
C LEU A 10 20.55 -13.78 2.50
N CYS A 11 20.60 -13.87 3.83
CA CYS A 11 19.56 -13.52 4.77
C CYS A 11 18.75 -12.33 4.24
N CYS A 12 17.48 -12.53 3.88
CA CYS A 12 16.51 -11.45 3.67
C CYS A 12 16.91 -10.37 2.65
N VAL A 13 16.75 -10.61 1.33
CA VAL A 13 16.81 -9.49 0.35
C VAL A 13 15.71 -8.49 0.72
N ALA A 14 16.09 -7.39 1.36
CA ALA A 14 15.22 -6.26 1.66
C ALA A 14 15.01 -5.49 0.36
N LYS A 15 13.75 -5.16 0.08
CA LYS A 15 13.37 -4.28 -1.02
C LYS A 15 12.52 -3.16 -0.43
N GLU A 16 12.73 -1.96 -0.92
CA GLU A 16 11.97 -0.78 -0.54
C GLU A 16 10.47 -1.00 -0.75
N VAL A 17 9.66 -0.37 0.08
CA VAL A 17 8.20 -0.31 -0.08
C VAL A 17 7.86 1.15 -0.33
N GLU A 18 7.32 1.43 -1.52
CA GLU A 18 6.94 2.78 -1.93
C GLU A 18 5.46 3.01 -1.62
N ILE A 19 5.15 4.01 -0.78
CA ILE A 19 3.78 4.43 -0.47
C ILE A 19 3.62 5.89 -0.92
N GLU A 20 2.79 6.12 -1.94
CA GLU A 20 2.61 7.45 -2.52
C GLU A 20 1.65 8.35 -1.70
N GLU A 21 1.47 9.59 -2.17
CA GLU A 21 0.65 10.61 -1.49
C GLU A 21 -0.81 10.17 -1.35
N ASN A 22 -1.39 10.41 -0.16
CA ASN A 22 -2.80 10.13 0.16
C ASN A 22 -3.24 8.67 0.04
N VAL A 23 -2.32 7.70 0.11
CA VAL A 23 -2.68 6.29 0.26
C VAL A 23 -3.37 6.07 1.61
N TRP A 24 -4.48 5.33 1.60
CA TRP A 24 -5.14 4.89 2.82
C TRP A 24 -4.93 3.39 3.03
N ILE A 25 -4.34 3.01 4.17
CA ILE A 25 -4.09 1.61 4.51
C ILE A 25 -5.02 1.22 5.66
N GLY A 26 -5.88 0.24 5.40
CA GLY A 26 -6.78 -0.32 6.39
C GLY A 26 -6.03 -1.06 7.50
N GLU A 27 -6.66 -1.14 8.68
CA GLU A 27 -6.09 -1.79 9.85
C GLU A 27 -5.60 -3.22 9.55
N ARG A 28 -4.50 -3.64 10.16
CA ARG A 28 -3.90 -4.99 10.03
C ARG A 28 -3.54 -5.41 8.60
N SER A 29 -3.40 -4.46 7.68
CA SER A 29 -2.85 -4.77 6.35
C SER A 29 -1.35 -5.08 6.44
N ILE A 30 -0.89 -6.02 5.62
CA ILE A 30 0.50 -6.44 5.49
C ILE A 30 0.97 -6.06 4.08
N VAL A 31 2.04 -5.28 3.97
CA VAL A 31 2.64 -4.91 2.68
C VAL A 31 3.97 -5.63 2.54
N LEU A 32 4.12 -6.45 1.49
CA LEU A 32 5.34 -7.21 1.25
C LEU A 32 6.42 -6.34 0.63
N LYS A 33 7.67 -6.66 0.94
CA LYS A 33 8.87 -6.00 0.39
C LYS A 33 8.82 -5.85 -1.14
N GLY A 34 9.25 -4.70 -1.64
CA GLY A 34 9.27 -4.42 -3.08
C GLY A 34 7.90 -4.11 -3.68
N SER A 35 6.87 -3.87 -2.87
CA SER A 35 5.55 -3.43 -3.34
C SER A 35 5.50 -1.91 -3.43
N LYS A 36 4.88 -1.40 -4.49
CA LYS A 36 4.53 0.02 -4.64
C LYS A 36 3.03 0.23 -4.53
N ILE A 37 2.60 1.23 -3.77
CA ILE A 37 1.19 1.63 -3.69
C ILE A 37 1.03 3.04 -4.27
N GLY A 38 0.33 3.09 -5.41
CA GLY A 38 0.10 4.32 -6.15
C GLY A 38 -0.79 5.34 -5.45
N LYS A 39 -0.69 6.59 -5.88
CA LYS A 39 -1.34 7.76 -5.29
C LYS A 39 -2.85 7.59 -5.16
N ASN A 40 -3.39 8.08 -4.04
CA ASN A 40 -4.81 8.05 -3.69
C ASN A 40 -5.43 6.63 -3.62
N SER A 41 -4.63 5.57 -3.65
CA SER A 41 -5.15 4.20 -3.57
C SER A 41 -5.49 3.80 -2.15
N ILE A 42 -6.41 2.85 -2.05
CA ILE A 42 -6.97 2.37 -0.78
C ILE A 42 -6.70 0.88 -0.65
N ILE A 43 -6.13 0.49 0.48
CA ILE A 43 -5.94 -0.91 0.88
C ILE A 43 -6.99 -1.25 1.94
N GLY A 44 -7.83 -2.25 1.69
CA GLY A 44 -8.83 -2.72 2.64
C GLY A 44 -8.18 -3.30 3.90
N ALA A 45 -8.89 -3.31 5.04
CA ALA A 45 -8.40 -3.90 6.27
C ALA A 45 -8.06 -5.40 6.12
N GLY A 46 -7.03 -5.87 6.83
CA GLY A 46 -6.58 -7.26 6.78
C GLY A 46 -6.00 -7.73 5.44
N SER A 47 -5.66 -6.81 4.54
CA SER A 47 -5.17 -7.18 3.20
C SER A 47 -3.69 -7.55 3.19
N VAL A 48 -3.28 -8.42 2.27
CA VAL A 48 -1.86 -8.76 2.03
C VAL A 48 -1.45 -8.29 0.64
N VAL A 49 -0.71 -7.19 0.58
CA VAL A 49 -0.24 -6.59 -0.67
C VAL A 49 1.05 -7.27 -1.11
N ALA A 50 0.99 -7.91 -2.28
CA ALA A 50 2.10 -8.62 -2.90
C ALA A 50 2.31 -8.10 -4.33
N GLY A 51 3.06 -7.00 -4.46
CA GLY A 51 3.34 -6.35 -5.74
C GLY A 51 2.72 -4.96 -5.85
N ASP A 52 2.65 -4.45 -7.08
CA ASP A 52 2.34 -3.04 -7.33
C ASP A 52 0.84 -2.79 -7.46
N ILE A 53 0.40 -1.70 -6.84
CA ILE A 53 -0.96 -1.22 -6.86
C ILE A 53 -0.98 0.10 -7.65
N PRO A 54 -1.77 0.18 -8.74
CA PRO A 54 -1.90 1.41 -9.52
C PRO A 54 -2.56 2.53 -8.71
N GLU A 55 -2.39 3.77 -9.16
CA GLU A 55 -3.04 4.94 -8.57
C GLU A 55 -4.57 4.90 -8.70
N ASN A 56 -5.25 5.61 -7.79
CA ASN A 56 -6.70 5.78 -7.77
C ASN A 56 -7.47 4.44 -7.83
N CYS A 57 -7.02 3.43 -7.08
CA CYS A 57 -7.68 2.11 -7.04
C CYS A 57 -7.91 1.63 -5.61
N ILE A 58 -8.91 0.77 -5.43
CA ILE A 58 -9.15 0.03 -4.18
C ILE A 58 -8.70 -1.41 -4.38
N PHE A 59 -7.85 -1.89 -3.48
CA PHE A 59 -7.42 -3.29 -3.39
C PHE A 59 -7.75 -3.85 -2.01
N ALA A 60 -8.19 -5.12 -1.95
CA ALA A 60 -8.49 -5.77 -0.67
C ALA A 60 -8.28 -7.29 -0.70
N GLY A 61 -8.12 -7.89 0.47
CA GLY A 61 -8.03 -9.35 0.66
C GLY A 61 -6.60 -9.89 0.78
N ASN A 62 -6.47 -11.20 0.89
CA ASN A 62 -5.20 -11.92 0.98
C ASN A 62 -5.15 -13.06 -0.06
N PRO A 63 -4.38 -12.94 -1.17
CA PRO A 63 -3.64 -11.73 -1.58
C PRO A 63 -4.59 -10.58 -1.96
N ALA A 64 -4.11 -9.35 -1.88
CA ALA A 64 -4.88 -8.16 -2.21
C ALA A 64 -5.23 -8.16 -3.70
N LYS A 65 -6.52 -8.10 -4.01
CA LYS A 65 -7.05 -8.08 -5.38
C LYS A 65 -7.72 -6.74 -5.68
N PHE A 66 -7.74 -6.37 -6.94
CA PHE A 66 -8.48 -5.20 -7.42
C PHE A 66 -9.96 -5.34 -7.07
N VAL A 67 -10.52 -4.31 -6.45
CA VAL A 67 -11.95 -4.22 -6.10
C VAL A 67 -12.65 -3.27 -7.06
N LYS A 68 -12.17 -2.03 -7.14
CA LYS A 68 -12.67 -1.02 -8.09
C LYS A 68 -11.67 0.10 -8.33
N LYS A 69 -11.88 0.85 -9.40
CA LYS A 69 -11.21 2.13 -9.64
C LYS A 69 -11.95 3.23 -8.87
N LEU A 70 -11.20 4.21 -8.40
CA LEU A 70 -11.74 5.39 -7.73
C LEU A 70 -11.99 6.49 -8.76
N ASP A 71 -13.25 6.90 -8.88
CA ASP A 71 -13.60 8.07 -9.68
C ASP A 71 -13.37 9.36 -8.89
N LYS A 72 -13.13 10.48 -9.59
CA LYS A 72 -12.88 11.79 -8.95
C LYS A 72 -14.05 12.28 -8.10
N ASN A 73 -15.25 11.75 -8.33
CA ASN A 73 -16.47 12.11 -7.61
C ASN A 73 -16.72 11.23 -6.38
N ASP A 74 -16.01 10.11 -6.23
CA ASP A 74 -16.33 9.10 -5.21
C ASP A 74 -15.91 9.51 -3.80
N PHE A 75 -14.91 10.39 -3.66
CA PHE A 75 -14.33 10.72 -2.36
C PHE A 75 -13.59 12.06 -2.39
N LYS A 76 -13.52 12.72 -1.23
CA LYS A 76 -12.66 13.89 -1.03
C LYS A 76 -11.32 13.40 -0.50
N THR A 77 -10.24 13.66 -1.23
CA THR A 77 -8.88 13.41 -0.75
C THR A 77 -8.64 14.16 0.55
N LYS A 78 -7.84 13.61 1.48
CA LYS A 78 -7.41 14.30 2.70
C LYS A 78 -6.90 15.71 2.41
N LYS A 79 -6.08 15.88 1.37
CA LYS A 79 -5.62 17.20 0.92
C LYS A 79 -6.75 18.16 0.55
N ALA A 80 -7.76 17.69 -0.19
CA ALA A 80 -8.93 18.49 -0.54
C ALA A 80 -9.80 18.81 0.69
N TYR A 81 -9.94 17.86 1.60
CA TYR A 81 -10.63 18.07 2.87
C TYR A 81 -9.93 19.15 3.72
N LEU A 82 -8.61 19.01 3.90
CA LEU A 82 -7.78 19.93 4.69
C LEU A 82 -7.63 21.33 4.09
N ARG A 83 -7.71 21.48 2.75
CA ARG A 83 -7.77 22.79 2.10
C ARG A 83 -9.01 23.58 2.52
N ASN A 84 -10.14 22.88 2.63
CA ASN A 84 -11.43 23.52 2.92
C ASN A 84 -11.73 23.57 4.43
N HIS A 85 -11.07 22.73 5.22
CA HIS A 85 -11.24 22.63 6.67
C HIS A 85 -9.87 22.65 7.33
N GLN A 86 -9.48 23.79 7.89
CA GLN A 86 -8.29 23.80 8.75
C GLN A 86 -8.60 22.97 10.00
N PRO A 87 -7.74 22.00 10.37
CA PRO A 87 -7.92 21.26 11.60
C PRO A 87 -7.90 22.25 12.78
N THR A 88 -8.95 22.18 13.61
CA THR A 88 -9.07 23.02 14.81
C THR A 88 -8.08 22.63 15.90
N TRP A 89 -7.50 21.43 15.81
CA TRP A 89 -6.43 20.97 16.68
C TRP A 89 -5.08 21.43 16.11
N LYS A 90 -4.64 22.63 16.49
CA LYS A 90 -3.22 22.99 16.46
C LYS A 90 -2.66 22.72 17.87
N ILE A 91 -1.65 21.86 17.96
CA ILE A 91 -0.76 21.81 19.13
C ILE A 91 0.32 22.87 18.91
#